data_AF-A0A828PIE4-F1
#
_entry.id   AF-A0A828PIE4-F1
#
_cell.length_a   1.000
_cell.length_b   1.000
_cell.length_c   1.000
_cell.angle_alpha   90.00
_cell.angle_beta   90.00
_cell.angle_gamma   90.00
#
_symmetry.space_group_name_H-M   'P 1'
#
loop_
_entity.id
_entity.type
_entity.pdbx_description
1 polymer ?
#
loop_
_entity_poly.entity_id
_entity_poly.type
_entity_poly.pdbx_seq_one_letter_code
_entity_poly.pdbx_strand_id
1 'polypeptide(L)'
;DVEEFVGDNPFHEIRKLTINQPEMAYLAHDDIPRLTALLSGDNLKAVLLSLATGGRWGEVANIKGEHIIGGKVIFMETKNGSRRVIPIAKDLESLIKVKATGRLMNPSYAIVRSAIRTVRPDLPVGQSVHVLRHTFATHFMINGGNIITLQRILGHSTIQQTMTYAHFAPDYLQDAVRFNPVAELSRFCP
;
A
#
# COMPACT_ATOMS: atom_id res chain seq x y z
N ASP A 1 -44.01 4.42 26.87
CA ASP A 1 -43.92 3.74 25.57
C ASP A 1 -43.41 4.72 24.52
N VAL A 2 -42.19 4.48 24.01
CA VAL A 2 -41.62 5.27 22.91
C VAL A 2 -41.96 4.50 21.65
N GLU A 3 -42.84 5.04 20.82
CA GLU A 3 -43.19 4.45 19.53
C GLU A 3 -41.97 4.50 18.61
N GLU A 4 -41.41 3.34 18.27
CA GLU A 4 -40.42 3.21 17.20
C GLU A 4 -41.11 3.47 15.87
N PHE A 5 -40.74 4.56 15.21
CA PHE A 5 -41.20 4.87 13.87
C PHE A 5 -40.58 3.89 12.86
N VAL A 6 -41.40 3.05 12.24
CA VAL A 6 -41.03 2.16 11.13
C VAL A 6 -41.59 2.74 9.84
N GLY A 7 -40.75 3.41 9.07
CA GLY A 7 -41.09 3.96 7.74
C GLY A 7 -40.02 3.59 6.72
N ASP A 8 -40.45 3.39 5.47
CA ASP A 8 -39.54 3.11 4.35
C ASP A 8 -38.57 4.28 4.13
N ASN A 9 -37.32 3.96 3.80
CA ASN A 9 -36.29 4.96 3.58
C ASN A 9 -36.69 5.88 2.40
N PRO A 10 -36.94 7.18 2.63
CA PRO A 10 -37.41 8.11 1.58
C PRO A 10 -36.38 8.35 0.47
N PHE A 11 -35.15 7.86 0.62
CA PHE A 11 -34.09 7.94 -0.37
C PHE A 11 -33.86 6.61 -1.12
N HIS A 12 -34.68 5.58 -0.91
CA HIS A 12 -34.49 4.27 -1.56
C HIS A 12 -34.58 4.36 -3.10
N GLU A 13 -35.41 5.25 -3.63
CA GLU A 13 -35.59 5.46 -5.08
C GLU A 13 -34.57 6.46 -5.67
N ILE A 14 -33.80 7.15 -4.82
CA ILE A 14 -32.87 8.18 -5.28
C ILE A 14 -31.57 7.51 -5.72
N ARG A 15 -31.31 7.56 -7.03
CA ARG A 15 -30.09 7.06 -7.64
C ARG A 15 -28.87 7.73 -7.00
N LYS A 16 -27.97 6.95 -6.41
CA LYS A 16 -26.71 7.46 -5.85
C LYS A 16 -25.97 8.28 -6.92
N LEU A 17 -25.56 9.49 -6.55
CA LEU A 17 -24.67 10.31 -7.37
C LEU A 17 -23.40 9.51 -7.68
N THR A 18 -23.12 9.32 -8.97
CA THR A 18 -21.87 8.69 -9.41
C THR A 18 -20.79 9.75 -9.34
N ILE A 19 -20.05 9.76 -8.24
CA ILE A 19 -18.88 10.64 -8.08
C ILE A 19 -17.74 10.02 -8.87
N ASN A 20 -17.21 10.75 -9.85
CA ASN A 20 -15.95 10.37 -10.49
C ASN A 20 -14.87 10.35 -9.42
N GLN A 21 -14.35 9.16 -9.13
CA GLN A 21 -13.24 8.99 -8.21
C GLN A 21 -12.03 9.71 -8.82
N PRO A 22 -11.39 10.65 -8.09
CA PRO A 22 -10.19 11.29 -8.58
C PRO A 22 -9.12 10.22 -8.87
N GLU A 23 -8.38 10.40 -9.96
CA GLU A 23 -7.31 9.50 -10.34
C GLU A 23 -6.29 9.37 -9.18
N MET A 24 -5.93 8.13 -8.87
CA MET A 24 -5.11 7.84 -7.68
C MET A 24 -3.69 8.36 -7.87
N ALA A 25 -3.28 9.30 -7.03
CA ALA A 25 -1.94 9.84 -7.09
C ALA A 25 -0.90 8.91 -6.44
N TYR A 26 0.25 8.76 -7.10
CA TYR A 26 1.42 8.02 -6.63
C TYR A 26 2.70 8.75 -7.05
N LEU A 27 3.83 8.44 -6.40
CA LEU A 27 5.14 9.02 -6.74
C LEU A 27 5.76 8.25 -7.92
N ALA A 28 6.22 8.98 -8.94
CA ALA A 28 6.93 8.39 -10.07
C ALA A 28 8.32 7.87 -9.63
N HIS A 29 8.98 7.11 -10.51
CA HIS A 29 10.29 6.53 -10.20
C HIS A 29 11.32 7.59 -9.77
N ASP A 30 11.37 8.72 -10.48
CA ASP A 30 12.31 9.82 -10.21
C ASP A 30 11.95 10.64 -8.96
N ASP A 31 10.69 10.60 -8.52
CA ASP A 31 10.23 11.30 -7.33
C ASP A 31 10.79 10.63 -6.06
N ILE A 32 10.98 9.30 -6.09
CA ILE A 32 11.39 8.53 -4.91
C ILE A 32 12.80 8.93 -4.43
N PRO A 33 13.86 8.91 -5.27
CA PRO A 33 15.17 9.41 -4.88
C PRO A 33 15.14 10.85 -4.37
N ARG A 34 14.43 11.76 -5.06
CA ARG A 34 14.29 13.16 -4.66
C ARG A 34 13.67 13.30 -3.28
N LEU A 35 12.60 12.55 -3.00
CA LEU A 35 11.95 12.54 -1.69
C LEU A 35 12.88 12.03 -0.60
N THR A 36 13.57 10.91 -0.85
CA THR A 36 14.49 10.33 0.15
C THR A 36 15.67 11.24 0.46
N ALA A 37 16.16 12.01 -0.52
CA ALA A 37 17.25 12.97 -0.33
C ALA A 37 16.85 14.18 0.56
N LEU A 38 15.56 14.51 0.66
CA LEU A 38 15.05 15.60 1.50
C LEU A 38 14.85 15.20 2.98
N LEU A 39 14.98 13.92 3.29
CA LEU A 39 14.61 13.36 4.59
C LEU A 39 15.82 12.72 5.27
N SER A 40 15.81 12.73 6.60
CA SER A 40 16.83 12.09 7.42
C SER A 40 16.20 11.48 8.68
N GLY A 41 17.00 10.68 9.41
CA GLY A 41 16.60 10.07 10.67
C GLY A 41 15.30 9.26 10.56
N ASP A 42 14.41 9.44 11.53
CA ASP A 42 13.15 8.70 11.63
C ASP A 42 12.18 8.99 10.48
N ASN A 43 12.22 10.20 9.91
CA ASN A 43 11.38 10.55 8.75
C ASN A 43 11.76 9.71 7.53
N LEU A 44 13.06 9.59 7.25
CA LEU A 44 13.57 8.76 6.17
C LEU A 44 13.25 7.28 6.41
N LYS A 45 13.50 6.77 7.62
CA LYS A 45 13.18 5.38 7.99
C LYS A 45 11.69 5.05 7.79
N ALA A 46 10.80 5.95 8.19
CA ALA A 46 9.36 5.78 8.00
C ALA A 46 8.94 5.78 6.53
N VAL A 47 9.52 6.65 5.70
CA VAL A 47 9.26 6.67 4.27
C VAL A 47 9.76 5.41 3.59
N LEU A 48 11.00 4.97 3.86
CA LEU A 48 11.56 3.72 3.32
C LEU A 48 10.72 2.51 3.70
N LEU A 49 10.28 2.42 4.96
CA LEU A 49 9.42 1.33 5.41
C LEU A 49 8.06 1.35 4.71
N SER A 50 7.47 2.54 4.51
CA SER A 50 6.20 2.71 3.79
C SER A 50 6.32 2.26 2.34
N LEU A 51 7.39 2.69 1.64
CA LEU A 51 7.67 2.32 0.26
C LEU A 51 8.06 0.85 0.09
N ALA A 52 8.57 0.18 1.13
CA ALA A 52 8.93 -1.24 1.07
C ALA A 52 7.76 -2.19 1.37
N THR A 53 6.72 -1.71 2.09
CA THR A 53 5.69 -2.60 2.66
C THR A 53 4.25 -2.22 2.31
N GLY A 54 4.00 -1.00 1.82
CA GLY A 54 2.66 -0.47 1.66
C GLY A 54 1.90 -0.28 2.98
N GLY A 55 2.60 -0.20 4.12
CA GLY A 55 1.99 0.05 5.43
C GLY A 55 1.20 1.37 5.48
N ARG A 56 0.11 1.41 6.26
CA ARG A 56 -0.56 2.69 6.52
C ARG A 56 0.37 3.57 7.36
N TRP A 57 0.32 4.89 7.17
CA TRP A 57 1.20 5.81 7.91
C TRP A 57 1.14 5.61 9.43
N GLY A 58 -0.07 5.44 9.99
CA GLY A 58 -0.23 5.17 11.42
C GLY A 58 0.42 3.85 11.86
N GLU A 59 0.36 2.80 11.04
CA GLU A 59 0.99 1.51 11.36
C GLU A 59 2.53 1.64 11.33
N VAL A 60 3.06 2.34 10.32
CA VAL A 60 4.50 2.56 10.11
C VAL A 60 5.07 3.48 11.18
N ALA A 61 4.46 4.64 11.41
CA ALA A 61 4.94 5.62 12.36
C ALA A 61 4.95 5.11 13.80
N ASN A 62 4.05 4.17 14.14
CA ASN A 62 3.93 3.57 15.46
C ASN A 62 4.59 2.18 15.57
N ILE A 63 5.42 1.78 14.60
CA ILE A 63 6.06 0.47 14.59
C ILE A 63 6.98 0.27 15.82
N LYS A 64 7.00 -0.96 16.34
CA LYS A 64 7.78 -1.32 17.53
C LYS A 64 8.78 -2.43 17.22
N GLY A 65 9.80 -2.59 18.06
CA GLY A 65 10.86 -3.59 17.90
C GLY A 65 10.31 -5.01 17.80
N GLU A 66 9.29 -5.33 18.62
CA GLU A 66 8.62 -6.63 18.64
C GLU A 66 7.81 -6.93 17.37
N HIS A 67 7.53 -5.91 16.54
CA HIS A 67 6.82 -6.09 15.27
C HIS A 67 7.74 -6.46 14.12
N ILE A 68 9.06 -6.39 14.28
CA ILE A 68 10.03 -6.73 13.22
C ILE A 68 10.82 -7.95 13.66
N ILE A 69 10.68 -9.09 12.97
CA ILE A 69 11.32 -10.34 13.36
C ILE A 69 11.78 -11.11 12.12
N GLY A 70 13.09 -11.30 11.97
CA GLY A 70 13.66 -12.23 10.99
C GLY A 70 13.35 -11.83 9.55
N GLY A 71 13.61 -10.57 9.20
CA GLY A 71 13.36 -10.02 7.87
C GLY A 71 11.89 -9.81 7.57
N LYS A 72 11.02 -9.70 8.58
CA LYS A 72 9.57 -9.53 8.41
C LYS A 72 9.03 -8.44 9.31
N VAL A 73 8.10 -7.66 8.78
CA VAL A 73 7.33 -6.64 9.50
C VAL A 73 5.92 -7.15 9.71
N ILE A 74 5.46 -7.09 10.96
CA ILE A 74 4.14 -7.54 11.37
C ILE A 74 3.30 -6.28 11.62
N PHE A 75 2.28 -6.06 10.78
CA PHE A 75 1.27 -5.05 11.06
C PHE A 75 0.13 -5.70 11.84
N MET A 76 -0.04 -5.21 13.07
CA MET A 76 -1.09 -5.66 13.98
C MET A 76 -2.47 -5.16 13.54
N GLU A 77 -3.51 -5.84 13.99
CA GLU A 77 -4.89 -5.51 13.62
C GLU A 77 -5.26 -4.06 14.00
N THR A 78 -6.06 -3.46 13.14
CA THR A 78 -6.90 -2.31 13.51
C THR A 78 -8.35 -2.81 13.58
N LYS A 79 -9.28 -2.00 14.13
CA LYS A 79 -10.70 -2.35 14.32
C LYS A 79 -11.40 -3.03 13.12
N ASN A 80 -10.87 -2.92 11.90
CA ASN A 80 -11.46 -3.44 10.66
C ASN A 80 -10.48 -4.25 9.76
N GLY A 81 -9.31 -4.70 10.25
CA GLY A 81 -8.30 -5.30 9.37
C GLY A 81 -7.50 -6.43 10.00
N SER A 82 -7.25 -7.49 9.23
CA SER A 82 -6.52 -8.70 9.64
C SER A 82 -5.02 -8.45 9.82
N ARG A 83 -4.43 -9.15 10.79
CA ARG A 83 -2.97 -9.19 11.01
C ARG A 83 -2.27 -9.65 9.72
N ARG A 84 -1.20 -8.97 9.34
CA ARG A 84 -0.42 -9.32 8.14
C ARG A 84 1.08 -9.21 8.37
N VAL A 85 1.82 -10.02 7.64
CA VAL A 85 3.28 -10.15 7.75
C VAL A 85 3.89 -9.90 6.38
N ILE A 86 4.76 -8.89 6.29
CA ILE A 86 5.39 -8.47 5.03
C ILE A 86 6.90 -8.71 5.14
N PRO A 87 7.51 -9.49 4.24
CA PRO A 87 8.95 -9.64 4.21
C PRO A 87 9.63 -8.33 3.78
N ILE A 88 10.77 -8.01 4.39
CA ILE A 88 11.61 -6.85 4.07
C ILE A 88 13.08 -7.29 3.91
N ALA A 89 13.86 -6.47 3.22
CA ALA A 89 15.30 -6.70 3.09
C ALA A 89 16.00 -6.60 4.47
N LYS A 90 17.04 -7.43 4.67
CA LYS A 90 17.82 -7.46 5.93
C LYS A 90 18.47 -6.11 6.24
N ASP A 91 18.92 -5.39 5.22
CA ASP A 91 19.56 -4.08 5.40
C ASP A 91 18.54 -3.05 5.89
N LEU A 92 17.29 -3.12 5.40
CA LEU A 92 16.20 -2.27 5.88
C LEU A 92 15.81 -2.61 7.32
N GLU A 93 15.75 -3.89 7.68
CA GLU A 93 15.55 -4.31 9.07
C GLU A 93 16.66 -3.74 9.96
N SER A 94 17.93 -3.89 9.56
CA SER A 94 19.09 -3.43 10.32
C SER A 94 19.09 -1.91 10.50
N LEU A 95 18.65 -1.16 9.49
CA LEU A 95 18.52 0.29 9.54
C LEU A 95 17.43 0.75 10.53
N ILE A 96 16.33 0.01 10.63
CA ILE A 96 15.13 0.41 11.38
C ILE A 96 15.13 -0.15 12.81
N LYS A 97 15.47 -1.43 12.99
CA LYS A 97 15.36 -2.16 14.25
C LYS A 97 16.55 -1.89 15.17
N VAL A 98 16.61 -0.67 15.68
CA VAL A 98 17.65 -0.20 16.61
C VAL A 98 17.55 -0.79 18.03
N LYS A 99 16.41 -1.41 18.36
CA LYS A 99 16.15 -2.03 19.67
C LYS A 99 15.16 -3.19 19.54
N ALA A 100 15.20 -4.10 20.52
CA ALA A 100 14.38 -5.31 20.52
C ALA A 100 12.89 -5.06 20.76
N THR A 101 12.54 -4.08 21.60
CA THR A 101 11.14 -3.78 21.97
C THR A 101 10.87 -2.28 22.04
N GLY A 102 9.58 -1.92 21.98
CA GLY A 102 9.11 -0.54 22.06
C GLY A 102 9.24 0.22 20.75
N ARG A 103 8.74 1.46 20.73
CA ARG A 103 8.61 2.27 19.50
C ARG A 103 9.97 2.54 18.83
N LEU A 104 10.12 2.18 17.56
CA LEU A 104 11.40 2.28 16.84
C LEU A 104 11.70 3.66 16.25
N MET A 105 10.67 4.45 15.99
CA MET A 105 10.79 5.75 15.32
C MET A 105 9.68 6.70 15.76
N ASN A 106 9.93 8.00 15.70
CA ASN A 106 8.93 9.05 15.93
C ASN A 106 8.92 10.07 14.76
N PRO A 107 8.49 9.65 13.56
CA PRO A 107 8.53 10.52 12.39
C PRO A 107 7.51 11.66 12.51
N SER A 108 7.90 12.84 12.03
CA SER A 108 7.04 14.01 11.94
C SER A 108 6.18 13.96 10.68
N TYR A 109 4.86 13.82 10.88
CA TYR A 109 3.87 13.88 9.80
C TYR A 109 4.01 15.18 8.98
N ALA A 110 4.22 16.32 9.66
CA ALA A 110 4.32 17.62 9.00
C ALA A 110 5.54 17.71 8.08
N ILE A 111 6.71 17.23 8.54
CA ILE A 111 7.95 17.25 7.75
C ILE A 111 7.81 16.34 6.53
N VAL A 112 7.33 15.10 6.71
CA VAL A 112 7.15 14.16 5.60
C VAL A 112 6.12 14.66 4.61
N ARG A 113 4.99 15.20 5.09
CA ARG A 113 3.98 15.83 4.23
C ARG A 113 4.57 16.99 3.43
N SER A 114 5.38 17.83 4.04
CA SER A 114 6.03 18.97 3.36
C SER A 114 6.98 18.47 2.27
N ALA A 115 7.87 17.52 2.58
CA ALA A 115 8.80 16.95 1.62
C ALA A 115 8.09 16.29 0.43
N ILE A 116 7.01 15.54 0.68
CA ILE A 116 6.18 14.95 -0.38
C ILE A 116 5.60 16.05 -1.27
N ARG A 117 5.11 17.15 -0.69
CA ARG A 117 4.57 18.29 -1.44
C ARG A 117 5.64 19.05 -2.24
N THR A 118 6.88 19.06 -1.78
CA THR A 118 8.01 19.64 -2.52
C THR A 118 8.29 18.85 -3.80
N VAL A 119 8.25 17.52 -3.73
CA VAL A 119 8.51 16.66 -4.90
C VAL A 119 7.28 16.54 -5.80
N ARG A 120 6.09 16.51 -5.21
CA ARG A 120 4.80 16.37 -5.90
C ARG A 120 3.78 17.40 -5.44
N PRO A 121 3.85 18.63 -5.98
CA PRO A 121 2.96 19.73 -5.57
C PRO A 121 1.50 19.51 -6.01
N ASP A 122 1.29 18.75 -7.08
CA ASP A 122 0.01 18.40 -7.72
C ASP A 122 -0.88 17.44 -6.91
N LEU A 123 -0.38 16.90 -5.79
CA LEU A 123 -1.12 15.91 -5.00
C LEU A 123 -2.48 16.45 -4.49
N PRO A 124 -3.55 15.63 -4.51
CA PRO A 124 -4.83 16.02 -3.90
C PRO A 124 -4.69 16.35 -2.40
N VAL A 125 -5.48 17.31 -1.93
CA VAL A 125 -5.48 17.72 -0.51
C VAL A 125 -5.90 16.53 0.37
N GLY A 126 -5.17 16.30 1.46
CA GLY A 126 -5.48 15.23 2.44
C GLY A 126 -4.88 13.85 2.16
N GLN A 127 -4.28 13.60 0.99
CA GLN A 127 -3.72 12.27 0.65
C GLN A 127 -2.21 12.13 0.89
N SER A 128 -1.58 13.12 1.52
CA SER A 128 -0.12 13.33 1.40
C SER A 128 0.72 12.12 1.81
N VAL A 129 0.52 11.54 2.98
CA VAL A 129 1.32 10.37 3.41
C VAL A 129 0.76 9.04 2.89
N HIS A 130 -0.53 8.99 2.52
CA HIS A 130 -1.14 7.81 1.91
C HIS A 130 -0.59 7.56 0.49
N VAL A 131 -0.07 8.60 -0.17
CA VAL A 131 0.64 8.47 -1.45
C VAL A 131 1.75 7.44 -1.38
N LEU A 132 2.43 7.25 -0.24
CA LEU A 132 3.53 6.28 -0.11
C LEU A 132 3.02 4.84 -0.26
N ARG A 133 1.83 4.55 0.30
CA ARG A 133 1.18 3.25 0.15
C ARG A 133 0.70 3.03 -1.29
N HIS A 134 0.12 4.06 -1.92
CA HIS A 134 -0.26 4.00 -3.33
C HIS A 134 0.97 3.80 -4.22
N THR A 135 2.08 4.49 -3.92
CA THR A 135 3.37 4.33 -4.61
C THR A 135 3.86 2.90 -4.53
N PHE A 136 3.91 2.29 -3.33
CA PHE A 136 4.27 0.88 -3.21
C PHE A 136 3.37 -0.01 -4.07
N ALA A 137 2.05 0.15 -3.96
CA ALA A 137 1.09 -0.69 -4.65
C ALA A 137 1.14 -0.56 -6.18
N THR A 138 1.24 0.67 -6.68
CA THR A 138 1.37 0.97 -8.11
C THR A 138 2.67 0.39 -8.66
N HIS A 139 3.83 0.69 -8.04
CA HIS A 139 5.11 0.16 -8.50
C HIS A 139 5.17 -1.37 -8.39
N PHE A 140 4.54 -1.96 -7.37
CA PHE A 140 4.43 -3.42 -7.24
C PHE A 140 3.72 -4.03 -8.46
N MET A 141 2.61 -3.43 -8.92
CA MET A 141 1.89 -3.90 -10.10
C MET A 141 2.64 -3.64 -11.41
N ILE A 142 3.26 -2.45 -11.56
CA ILE A 142 4.11 -2.11 -12.72
C ILE A 142 5.23 -3.12 -12.88
N ASN A 143 5.86 -3.51 -11.78
CA ASN A 143 6.94 -4.50 -11.75
C ASN A 143 6.44 -5.96 -11.88
N GLY A 144 5.17 -6.15 -12.22
CA GLY A 144 4.59 -7.44 -12.52
C GLY A 144 4.13 -8.26 -11.32
N GLY A 145 3.96 -7.62 -10.16
CA GLY A 145 3.46 -8.27 -8.97
C GLY A 145 2.06 -8.85 -9.13
N ASN A 146 1.78 -9.94 -8.41
CA ASN A 146 0.47 -10.59 -8.43
C ASN A 146 -0.55 -9.79 -7.58
N ILE A 147 -1.72 -9.48 -8.16
CA ILE A 147 -2.75 -8.65 -7.51
C ILE A 147 -3.33 -9.27 -6.22
N ILE A 148 -3.40 -10.61 -6.14
CA ILE A 148 -3.86 -11.34 -4.94
C ILE A 148 -2.81 -11.21 -3.83
N THR A 149 -1.53 -11.30 -4.20
CA THR A 149 -0.43 -11.04 -3.26
C THR A 149 -0.47 -9.60 -2.77
N LEU A 150 -0.69 -8.63 -3.66
CA LEU A 150 -0.83 -7.22 -3.27
C LEU A 150 -2.00 -7.00 -2.30
N GLN A 151 -3.17 -7.63 -2.53
CA GLN A 151 -4.31 -7.57 -1.62
C GLN A 151 -3.92 -8.00 -0.19
N ARG A 152 -3.17 -9.11 -0.06
CA ARG A 152 -2.69 -9.62 1.22
C ARG A 152 -1.66 -8.69 1.87
N ILE A 153 -0.72 -8.15 1.09
CA ILE A 153 0.29 -7.19 1.57
C ILE A 153 -0.38 -5.92 2.10
N LEU A 154 -1.38 -5.42 1.38
CA LEU A 154 -2.12 -4.22 1.74
C LEU A 154 -3.12 -4.48 2.88
N GLY A 155 -3.55 -5.73 3.10
CA GLY A 155 -4.57 -6.08 4.09
C GLY A 155 -5.96 -5.57 3.68
N HIS A 156 -6.28 -5.68 2.38
CA HIS A 156 -7.59 -5.34 1.84
C HIS A 156 -8.57 -6.51 2.08
N SER A 157 -9.74 -6.19 2.63
CA SER A 157 -10.78 -7.18 2.95
C SER A 157 -11.38 -7.78 1.69
N THR A 158 -11.45 -7.01 0.60
CA THR A 158 -11.99 -7.46 -0.68
C THR A 158 -11.01 -7.16 -1.81
N ILE A 159 -11.05 -7.99 -2.86
CA ILE A 159 -10.18 -7.78 -4.03
C ILE A 159 -10.53 -6.48 -4.75
N GLN A 160 -11.79 -6.04 -4.72
CA GLN A 160 -12.26 -4.80 -5.35
C GLN A 160 -11.50 -3.56 -4.86
N GLN A 161 -11.07 -3.54 -3.60
CA GLN A 161 -10.22 -2.46 -3.07
C GLN A 161 -8.85 -2.42 -3.74
N THR A 162 -8.30 -3.58 -4.10
CA THR A 162 -7.00 -3.71 -4.76
C THR A 162 -7.11 -3.54 -6.28
N MET A 163 -8.28 -3.82 -6.88
CA MET A 163 -8.50 -3.69 -8.32
C MET A 163 -8.22 -2.27 -8.86
N THR A 164 -8.24 -1.25 -7.99
CA THR A 164 -7.81 0.10 -8.34
C THR A 164 -6.37 0.18 -8.89
N TYR A 165 -5.51 -0.80 -8.61
CA TYR A 165 -4.14 -0.86 -9.13
C TYR A 165 -3.98 -1.79 -10.34
N ALA A 166 -5.03 -2.53 -10.74
CA ALA A 166 -4.91 -3.60 -11.72
C ALA A 166 -4.48 -3.09 -13.11
N HIS A 167 -4.88 -1.88 -13.48
CA HIS A 167 -4.52 -1.25 -14.76
C HIS A 167 -3.03 -0.90 -14.89
N PHE A 168 -2.26 -0.97 -13.80
CA PHE A 168 -0.80 -0.83 -13.83
C PHE A 168 -0.07 -2.14 -14.11
N ALA A 169 -0.76 -3.28 -14.07
CA ALA A 169 -0.15 -4.55 -14.43
C ALA A 169 0.27 -4.53 -15.90
N PRO A 170 1.46 -5.05 -16.25
CA PRO A 170 1.81 -5.21 -17.65
C PRO A 170 0.85 -6.19 -18.33
N ASP A 171 0.72 -6.08 -19.64
CA ASP A 171 -0.15 -6.96 -20.42
C ASP A 171 0.46 -8.37 -20.50
N TYR A 172 -0.27 -9.35 -20.00
CA TYR A 172 0.15 -10.75 -19.91
C TYR A 172 -0.64 -11.65 -20.86
N LEU A 173 -1.32 -11.13 -21.88
CA LEU A 173 -2.08 -12.01 -22.80
C LEU A 173 -1.22 -13.12 -23.43
N GLN A 174 0.09 -12.90 -23.60
CA GLN A 174 1.04 -13.93 -24.08
C GLN A 174 1.34 -15.02 -23.04
N ASP A 175 1.13 -14.75 -21.75
CA ASP A 175 1.29 -15.76 -20.70
C ASP A 175 0.28 -16.89 -20.83
N ALA A 176 -0.85 -16.67 -21.51
CA ALA A 176 -1.78 -17.74 -21.86
C ALA A 176 -1.11 -18.82 -22.73
N VAL A 177 -0.16 -18.46 -23.59
CA VAL A 177 0.63 -19.42 -24.38
C VAL A 177 1.65 -20.16 -23.51
N ARG A 178 2.19 -19.49 -22.49
CA ARG A 178 3.23 -20.04 -21.61
C ARG A 178 2.70 -20.96 -20.51
N PHE A 179 1.55 -20.61 -19.91
CA PHE A 179 1.02 -21.29 -18.73
C PHE A 179 -0.23 -22.14 -19.00
N ASN A 180 -0.62 -22.32 -20.27
CA ASN A 180 -1.66 -23.28 -20.59
C ASN A 180 -1.18 -24.73 -20.33
N PRO A 181 -2.11 -25.67 -20.06
CA PRO A 181 -1.76 -27.05 -19.76
C PRO A 181 -1.17 -27.84 -20.95
N VAL A 182 -1.19 -27.30 -22.17
CA VAL A 182 -0.65 -27.98 -23.35
C VAL A 182 0.79 -27.58 -23.67
N ALA A 183 1.33 -26.54 -23.04
CA ALA A 183 2.69 -26.05 -23.26
C ALA A 183 3.77 -27.08 -22.88
N GLU A 184 3.50 -27.97 -21.93
CA GLU A 184 4.43 -29.04 -21.50
C GLU A 184 4.27 -30.34 -22.30
N LEU A 185 3.29 -30.40 -23.22
CA LEU A 185 3.07 -31.60 -24.04
C LEU A 185 4.11 -31.62 -25.19
N SER A 186 5.11 -32.48 -25.02
CA SER A 186 6.25 -32.72 -25.94
C SER A 186 5.91 -32.98 -27.41
N ARG A 187 4.64 -33.25 -27.76
CA ARG A 187 4.18 -33.41 -29.15
C ARG A 187 3.98 -32.11 -29.93
N PHE A 188 4.08 -30.95 -29.27
CA PHE A 188 3.87 -29.63 -29.90
C PHE A 188 5.06 -28.67 -29.72
N CYS A 189 6.22 -29.16 -29.26
CA CYS A 189 7.46 -28.39 -29.23
C CYS A 189 8.21 -28.61 -30.57
N PRO A 190 8.50 -27.57 -31.37
CA PRO A 190 9.28 -27.70 -32.60
C PRO A 190 10.75 -28.09 -32.34
#